data_AF-A0A2U0I7M0-F1
#
_entry.id   AF-A0A2U0I7M0-F1
#
_cell.length_a   1.000
_cell.length_b   1.000
_cell.length_c   1.000
_cell.angle_alpha   90.00
_cell.angle_beta   90.00
_cell.angle_gamma   90.00
#
_symmetry.space_group_name_H-M   'P 1'
#
loop_
_entity.id
_entity.type
_entity.pdbx_description
1 polymer ?
#
loop_
_entity_poly.entity_id
_entity_poly.type
_entity_poly.pdbx_seq_one_letter_code
_entity_poly.pdbx_strand_id
1 'polypeptide(L)' 'MFKKIVTHKGFWKSVISLAIAFVFLFIIVKWALDGFSGDFFAERNPYLLIGGSLLAGLVYGFFVTYGKFKNKLKP' A
#
# COMPACT_ATOMS: atom_id res chain seq x y z
N MET A 1 11.99 -16.84 -12.40
CA MET A 1 10.60 -16.34 -12.59
C MET A 1 10.36 -14.98 -11.93
N PHE A 2 10.78 -14.77 -10.68
CA PHE A 2 10.64 -13.50 -9.96
C PHE A 2 11.20 -12.28 -10.72
N LYS A 3 12.43 -12.37 -11.27
CA LYS A 3 13.02 -11.33 -12.12
C LYS A 3 12.12 -10.96 -13.31
N LYS A 4 11.50 -11.92 -14.01
CA LYS A 4 10.60 -11.64 -15.15
C LYS A 4 9.38 -10.81 -14.73
N ILE A 5 8.86 -11.03 -13.52
CA ILE A 5 7.71 -10.32 -12.95
C ILE A 5 8.12 -8.90 -12.52
N VAL A 6 9.20 -8.78 -11.74
CA VAL A 6 9.63 -7.50 -11.15
C VAL A 6 10.27 -6.56 -12.17
N THR A 7 10.85 -7.10 -13.25
CA THR A 7 11.42 -6.32 -14.36
C THR A 7 10.36 -5.90 -15.39
N HIS A 8 9.11 -6.37 -15.27
CA HIS A 8 8.03 -5.96 -16.17
C HIS A 8 7.69 -4.48 -15.95
N LYS A 9 7.73 -3.65 -17.02
CA LYS A 9 7.51 -2.18 -16.93
C LYS A 9 6.22 -1.79 -16.17
N GLY A 10 5.17 -2.60 -16.25
CA GLY A 10 3.90 -2.36 -15.56
C GLY A 10 3.81 -2.82 -14.11
N PHE A 11 4.78 -3.61 -13.63
CA PHE A 11 4.77 -4.17 -12.28
C PHE A 11 4.88 -3.07 -11.22
N TRP A 12 5.96 -2.29 -11.25
CA TRP A 12 6.19 -1.23 -10.26
C TRP A 12 5.12 -0.14 -10.28
N LYS A 13 4.57 0.20 -11.45
CA LYS A 13 3.44 1.13 -11.56
C LYS A 13 2.18 0.59 -10.87
N SER A 14 1.94 -0.71 -11.00
CA SER A 14 0.82 -1.38 -10.30
C SER A 14 1.07 -1.48 -8.80
N VAL A 15 2.31 -1.78 -8.37
CA VAL A 15 2.70 -1.80 -6.94
C VAL A 15 2.44 -0.45 -6.29
N ILE A 16 2.92 0.64 -6.91
CA ILE A 16 2.75 2.00 -6.39
C ILE A 16 1.27 2.39 -6.35
N SER A 17 0.51 2.14 -7.42
CA SER A 17 -0.93 2.44 -7.46
C SER A 17 -1.70 1.72 -6.36
N LEU A 18 -1.39 0.44 -6.13
CA LEU A 18 -2.07 -0.37 -5.12
C LEU A 18 -1.64 0.00 -3.70
N ALA A 19 -0.35 0.32 -3.50
CA ALA A 19 0.18 0.81 -2.23
C ALA A 19 -0.49 2.12 -1.82
N ILE A 20 -0.60 3.08 -2.76
CA ILE A 20 -1.28 4.37 -2.51
C ILE A 20 -2.75 4.12 -2.15
N ALA A 21 -3.48 3.31 -2.92
CA ALA A 21 -4.87 2.99 -2.63
C ALA A 21 -5.05 2.37 -1.23
N PHE A 22 -4.15 1.46 -0.83
CA PHE A 22 -4.17 0.86 0.50
C PHE A 22 -3.90 1.87 1.62
N VAL A 23 -2.92 2.76 1.44
CA VAL A 23 -2.61 3.82 2.42
C VAL A 23 -3.81 4.73 2.62
N PHE A 24 -4.44 5.20 1.54
CA PHE A 24 -5.64 6.01 1.63
C PHE A 24 -6.76 5.30 2.38
N LEU A 25 -7.03 4.03 2.02
CA LEU A 25 -8.06 3.24 2.67
C LEU A 25 -7.76 3.04 4.16
N PHE A 26 -6.51 2.75 4.52
CA PHE A 26 -6.07 2.56 5.89
C PHE A 26 -6.23 3.83 6.74
N ILE A 27 -5.85 4.99 6.19
CA ILE A 27 -6.02 6.29 6.86
C ILE A 27 -7.50 6.57 7.09
N ILE A 28 -8.35 6.37 6.07
CA ILE A 28 -9.80 6.58 6.20
C ILE A 28 -10.41 5.66 7.25
N VAL A 29 -10.07 4.37 7.24
CA VAL A 29 -10.57 3.41 8.23
C VAL A 29 -10.10 3.77 9.63
N LYS A 30 -8.82 4.12 9.81
CA LYS A 30 -8.28 4.57 11.11
C LYS A 30 -8.98 5.84 11.60
N TRP A 31 -9.21 6.80 10.71
CA TRP A 31 -9.90 8.04 11.04
C TRP A 31 -11.37 7.82 11.42
N ALA A 32 -12.06 6.90 10.73
CA ALA A 32 -13.41 6.49 11.07
C ALA A 32 -13.49 5.80 12.44
N LEU A 33 -12.49 4.97 12.79
CA LEU A 33 -12.40 4.32 14.10
C LEU A 33 -12.14 5.32 15.24
N ASP A 34 -11.38 6.39 14.97
CA ASP A 34 -11.17 7.52 15.90
C ASP A 34 -12.32 8.55 15.84
N GLY A 35 -13.49 8.17 15.31
CA GLY A 35 -14.72 8.97 15.36
C GLY A 35 -14.72 10.20 14.44
N PHE A 36 -13.88 10.20 13.40
CA PHE A 36 -13.62 11.36 12.53
C PHE A 36 -13.09 12.60 13.28
N SER A 37 -12.50 12.42 14.46
CA SER A 37 -11.99 13.55 15.23
C SER A 37 -10.81 14.23 14.50
N GLY A 38 -10.75 15.56 14.57
CA GLY A 38 -9.62 16.34 14.05
C GLY A 38 -8.32 16.04 14.82
N ASP A 39 -8.44 15.58 16.06
CA ASP A 39 -7.33 15.20 16.93
C ASP A 39 -6.53 14.00 16.39
N PHE A 40 -7.13 13.20 15.49
CA PHE A 40 -6.45 12.10 14.81
C PHE A 40 -5.13 12.52 14.16
N PHE A 41 -5.08 13.74 13.63
CA PHE A 41 -3.90 14.31 12.99
C PHE A 41 -3.03 15.14 13.95
N ALA A 42 -3.55 15.53 15.12
CA ALA A 42 -2.86 16.39 16.08
C ALA A 42 -2.11 15.61 17.18
N GLU A 43 -2.68 14.49 17.65
CA GLU A 43 -2.14 13.71 18.77
C GLU A 43 -1.17 12.61 18.33
N ARG A 44 -1.26 12.15 17.08
CA ARG A 44 -0.37 11.10 16.56
C ARG A 44 0.89 11.69 15.95
N ASN A 45 2.02 11.05 16.22
CA ASN A 45 3.29 11.38 15.61
C ASN A 45 3.21 11.17 14.07
N PRO A 46 3.14 12.24 13.26
CA PRO A 46 2.74 12.17 11.86
C PRO A 46 3.75 11.37 11.02
N TYR A 47 5.02 11.38 11.43
CA TYR A 47 6.08 10.59 10.79
C TYR A 47 5.86 9.08 10.91
N LEU A 48 5.33 8.63 12.03
CA LEU A 48 5.09 7.21 12.30
C LEU A 48 3.85 6.72 11.56
N LEU A 49 2.83 7.57 11.47
CA LEU A 49 1.63 7.30 10.71
C LEU A 49 1.94 7.27 9.21
N ILE A 50 2.61 8.28 8.67
CA ILE A 50 2.94 8.35 7.24
C ILE A 50 3.98 7.29 6.87
N GLY A 51 5.08 7.18 7.62
CA GLY A 51 6.15 6.23 7.36
C GLY A 51 5.72 4.78 7.53
N GLY A 52 4.98 4.47 8.59
CA GLY A 52 4.42 3.14 8.83
C GLY A 52 3.39 2.74 7.77
N SER A 53 2.50 3.67 7.39
CA SER A 53 1.50 3.41 6.35
C SER A 53 2.16 3.24 4.98
N LEU A 54 3.16 4.05 4.62
CA LEU A 54 3.90 3.91 3.37
C LEU A 54 4.63 2.56 3.27
N LEU A 55 5.31 2.15 4.34
CA LEU A 55 5.99 0.85 4.39
C LEU A 55 4.98 -0.30 4.28
N ALA A 56 3.91 -0.27 5.07
CA ALA A 56 2.87 -1.29 5.04
C ALA A 56 2.18 -1.35 3.67
N GLY A 57 1.86 -0.19 3.09
CA GLY A 57 1.25 -0.07 1.76
C GLY A 57 2.17 -0.57 0.66
N LEU A 58 3.46 -0.28 0.71
CA LEU A 58 4.43 -0.81 -0.26
C LEU A 58 4.56 -2.32 -0.16
N VAL A 59 4.66 -2.87 1.05
CA VAL A 59 4.73 -4.32 1.28
C VAL A 59 3.46 -5.00 0.77
N TYR A 60 2.28 -4.50 1.16
CA TYR A 60 1.00 -5.02 0.71
C TYR A 60 0.84 -4.92 -0.82
N GLY A 61 1.10 -3.73 -1.37
CA GLY A 61 1.06 -3.44 -2.80
C GLY A 61 1.98 -4.36 -3.60
N PHE A 62 3.17 -4.65 -3.07
CA PHE A 62 4.13 -5.58 -3.66
C PHE A 62 3.60 -7.00 -3.67
N PHE A 63 3.12 -7.53 -2.53
CA PHE A 63 2.61 -8.89 -2.43
C PHE A 63 1.39 -9.14 -3.32
N VAL A 64 0.42 -8.23 -3.31
CA VAL A 64 -0.80 -8.38 -4.11
C VAL A 64 -0.51 -8.26 -5.61
N THR A 65 0.33 -7.29 -6.00
CA THR A 65 0.72 -7.14 -7.41
C THR A 65 1.56 -8.32 -7.88
N TYR A 66 2.45 -8.83 -7.02
CA TYR A 66 3.24 -10.02 -7.30
C TYR A 66 2.35 -11.26 -7.49
N GLY A 67 1.35 -11.47 -6.62
CA GLY A 67 0.35 -12.52 -6.79
C GLY A 67 -0.41 -12.40 -8.11
N LYS A 68 -0.88 -11.18 -8.45
CA LYS A 68 -1.60 -10.89 -9.70
C LYS A 68 -0.75 -11.21 -10.94
N PHE A 69 0.50 -10.75 -10.98
CA PHE A 69 1.40 -11.02 -12.11
C PHE A 69 1.87 -12.48 -12.15
N LYS A 70 2.08 -13.13 -11.00
CA LYS A 70 2.39 -14.57 -10.92
C LYS A 70 1.27 -15.41 -11.53
N ASN A 71 0.01 -15.08 -11.25
CA ASN A 71 -1.14 -15.80 -11.81
C ASN A 71 -1.33 -15.51 -13.31
N LYS A 72 -1.05 -14.28 -13.74
CA LYS A 72 -1.22 -13.85 -15.14
C LYS A 72 -0.10 -14.33 -16.07
N LEU A 73 1.10 -14.55 -15.53
CA LEU A 73 2.28 -15.07 -16.23
C LEU A 73 2.52 -16.56 -15.92
N LYS A 74 1.45 -17.31 -15.56
CA LYS A 74 1.54 -18.77 -15.42
C LYS A 74 2.08 -19.37 -16.73
N PRO A 75 3.06 -20.30 -16.68
CA PRO A 75 3.36 -21.17 -17.81
C PRO A 75 2.14 -22.02 -18.15
#